data_AF-A0A376U1D0-F1
#
_entry.id   AF-A0A376U1D0-F1
#
_cell.length_a   1.000
_cell.length_b   1.000
_cell.length_c   1.000
_cell.angle_alpha   90.00
_cell.angle_beta   90.00
_cell.angle_gamma   90.00
#
_symmetry.space_group_name_H-M   'P 1'
#
loop_
_entity.id
_entity.type
_entity.pdbx_description
1 polymer ?
#
loop_
_entity_poly.entity_id
_entity_poly.type
_entity_poly.pdbx_seq_one_letter_code
_entity_poly.pdbx_strand_id
1 'polypeptide(L)'
;MTNLVGVYGTLLEDNNLSYSVQTGYAGGGDGNSGSTGYATLNYRGGYGNANIGYSHSDDIKQLYYRSQRWGTGSCQWRNAGAAVKRYGGAC
;
A
#
# COMPACT_ATOMS: atom_id res chain seq x y z
N MET A 1 8.45 21.26 7.29
CA MET A 1 9.30 20.78 6.18
C MET A 1 9.13 19.27 6.08
N THR A 2 8.61 18.77 4.97
CA THR A 2 8.42 17.33 4.75
C THR A 2 9.53 16.81 3.84
N ASN A 3 10.37 15.90 4.33
CA ASN A 3 11.40 15.27 3.50
C ASN A 3 10.93 13.85 3.16
N LEU A 4 10.60 13.58 1.90
CA LEU A 4 10.27 12.25 1.41
C LEU A 4 11.39 11.73 0.51
N VAL A 5 11.80 10.49 0.71
CA VAL A 5 12.67 9.73 -0.18
C VAL A 5 11.96 8.46 -0.62
N GLY A 6 12.05 8.11 -1.90
CA GLY A 6 11.33 6.98 -2.45
C GLY A 6 12.17 6.18 -3.42
N VAL A 7 12.05 4.87 -3.33
CA VAL A 7 12.61 3.90 -4.28
C VAL A 7 11.44 3.21 -4.96
N TYR A 8 11.46 3.17 -6.28
CA TYR A 8 10.49 2.44 -7.08
C TYR A 8 11.21 1.60 -8.13
N GLY A 9 10.58 0.51 -8.53
CA GLY A 9 11.07 -0.35 -9.59
C GLY A 9 10.06 -1.40 -9.98
N THR A 10 10.47 -2.28 -10.88
CA THR A 10 9.70 -3.44 -11.31
C THR A 10 10.51 -4.71 -11.04
N LEU A 11 9.81 -5.80 -10.71
CA LEU A 11 10.33 -7.15 -10.58
C LEU A 11 9.63 -8.06 -11.60
N LEU A 12 10.24 -9.22 -11.83
CA LEU A 12 9.91 -10.25 -12.82
C LEU A 12 10.26 -9.85 -14.27
N GLU A 13 10.58 -10.86 -15.09
CA GLU A 13 10.97 -10.72 -16.51
C GLU A 13 9.93 -9.95 -17.34
N ASP A 14 8.65 -10.07 -16.99
CA ASP A 14 7.55 -9.37 -17.67
C ASP A 14 7.29 -7.94 -17.14
N ASN A 15 8.06 -7.44 -16.17
CA ASN A 15 7.80 -6.17 -15.47
C ASN A 15 6.37 -6.07 -14.89
N ASN A 16 5.77 -7.23 -14.59
CA ASN A 16 4.39 -7.34 -14.17
C ASN A 16 4.19 -7.03 -12.68
N LEU A 17 5.27 -6.89 -11.92
CA LEU A 17 5.26 -6.56 -10.50
C LEU A 17 5.98 -5.23 -10.27
N SER A 18 5.24 -4.16 -10.05
CA SER A 18 5.82 -2.87 -9.63
C SER A 18 5.89 -2.80 -8.10
N TYR A 19 7.00 -2.30 -7.56
CA TYR A 19 7.13 -1.98 -6.14
C TYR A 19 7.57 -0.53 -5.98
N SER A 20 7.06 0.12 -4.94
CA SER A 20 7.44 1.48 -4.58
C SER A 20 7.42 1.62 -3.08
N VAL A 21 8.58 1.87 -2.49
CA VAL A 21 8.75 2.17 -1.07
C VAL A 21 9.17 3.62 -0.93
N GLN A 22 8.37 4.40 -0.23
CA GLN A 22 8.59 5.79 0.07
C GLN A 22 8.64 5.93 1.57
N THR A 23 9.71 6.52 2.09
CA THR A 23 9.84 6.87 3.50
C THR A 23 10.09 8.36 3.60
N GLY A 24 9.47 9.00 4.57
CA GLY A 24 9.57 10.42 4.70
C GLY A 24 9.27 10.90 6.10
N TYR A 25 9.89 12.02 6.44
CA TYR A 25 9.73 12.67 7.71
C TYR A 25 8.85 13.89 7.54
N ALA A 26 7.67 13.87 8.15
CA ALA A 26 6.77 15.02 8.21
C ALA A 26 6.97 15.74 9.53
N GLY A 27 7.80 16.80 9.51
CA GLY A 27 8.02 17.68 10.66
C GLY A 27 7.53 19.08 10.35
N GLY A 28 6.42 19.51 10.94
CA GLY A 28 5.90 20.86 10.73
C GLY A 28 4.86 21.29 11.75
N GLY A 29 5.19 22.35 12.49
CA GLY A 29 4.25 23.29 13.12
C GLY A 29 3.52 22.81 14.37
N ASP A 30 2.85 21.67 14.30
CA ASP A 30 1.78 21.30 15.23
C ASP A 30 2.04 19.93 15.88
N GLY A 31 3.14 19.81 16.63
CA GLY A 31 3.36 18.76 17.65
C GLY A 31 3.61 17.32 17.17
N ASN A 32 3.12 16.91 15.99
CA ASN A 32 3.30 15.56 15.46
C ASN A 32 4.45 15.55 14.46
N SER A 33 5.66 15.43 15.01
CA SER A 33 6.85 15.14 14.20
C SER A 33 6.87 13.64 13.95
N GLY A 34 6.44 13.21 12.76
CA GLY A 34 6.22 11.80 12.48
C GLY A 34 7.01 11.26 11.29
N SER A 35 7.66 10.12 11.48
CA SER A 35 8.19 9.31 10.40
C SER A 35 7.04 8.56 9.73
N THR A 36 6.82 8.86 8.46
CA THR A 36 5.82 8.23 7.60
C THR A 36 6.51 7.32 6.59
N GLY A 37 6.02 6.12 6.43
CA GLY A 37 6.53 5.12 5.50
C GLY A 37 5.37 4.51 4.73
N TYR A 38 5.49 4.47 3.41
CA TYR A 38 4.55 3.89 2.49
C TYR A 38 5.27 2.87 1.63
N ALA A 39 4.84 1.62 1.65
CA ALA A 39 5.33 0.59 0.75
C ALA A 39 4.15 0.08 -0.07
N THR A 40 4.27 0.11 -1.39
CA THR A 40 3.25 -0.38 -2.30
C THR A 40 3.85 -1.41 -3.24
N LEU A 41 3.07 -2.43 -3.53
CA LEU A 41 3.38 -3.56 -4.39
C LEU A 41 2.17 -3.77 -5.28
N ASN A 42 2.36 -3.67 -6.59
CA ASN A 42 1.31 -3.87 -7.57
C ASN A 42 1.70 -4.97 -8.53
N TYR A 43 0.93 -6.04 -8.54
CA TYR A 43 1.04 -7.14 -9.46
C TYR A 43 -0.08 -7.08 -10.49
N ARG A 44 0.26 -7.12 -11.76
CA ARG A 44 -0.66 -7.10 -12.88
C ARG A 44 -0.53 -8.40 -13.67
N GLY A 45 -1.42 -9.35 -13.37
CA GLY A 45 -1.49 -10.62 -14.09
C GLY A 45 -2.54 -10.60 -15.19
N GLY A 46 -2.44 -11.54 -16.14
CA GLY A 46 -3.44 -11.71 -17.20
C GLY A 46 -4.85 -12.02 -16.67
N TYR A 47 -4.96 -12.69 -15.52
CA TYR A 47 -6.23 -13.07 -14.91
C TYR A 47 -6.80 -12.05 -13.91
N GLY A 48 -6.02 -11.03 -13.54
CA GLY A 48 -6.42 -10.05 -12.54
C GLY A 48 -5.25 -9.24 -11.99
N ASN A 49 -5.58 -8.24 -11.19
CA ASN A 49 -4.61 -7.37 -10.53
C ASN A 49 -4.59 -7.65 -9.03
N ALA A 50 -3.41 -7.68 -8.44
CA ALA A 50 -3.23 -7.62 -7.00
C ALA A 50 -2.47 -6.32 -6.64
N ASN A 51 -2.91 -5.64 -5.61
CA ASN A 51 -2.28 -4.43 -5.10
C ASN A 51 -2.17 -4.57 -3.60
N ILE A 52 -1.01 -4.33 -3.05
CA ILE A 52 -0.74 -4.38 -1.62
C ILE A 52 -0.10 -3.03 -1.29
N GLY A 53 -0.62 -2.35 -0.30
CA GLY A 53 -0.07 -1.12 0.22
C GLY A 53 0.03 -1.20 1.73
N TYR A 54 1.17 -0.82 2.25
CA TYR A 54 1.44 -0.71 3.66
C TYR A 54 1.76 0.75 3.94
N SER A 55 1.11 1.30 4.95
CA SER A 55 1.36 2.64 5.46
C SER A 55 1.66 2.51 6.94
N HIS A 56 2.78 3.08 7.36
CA HIS A 56 3.19 3.17 8.73
C HIS A 56 3.51 4.63 9.04
N SER A 57 2.86 5.15 10.07
CA SER A 57 3.22 6.38 10.76
C SER A 57 3.42 6.03 12.23
N ASP A 58 4.05 6.90 13.02
CA ASP A 58 4.40 6.62 14.43
C ASP A 58 3.24 6.06 15.25
N ASP A 59 2.03 6.60 15.06
CA ASP A 59 0.83 6.17 15.78
C ASP A 59 -0.03 5.14 15.03
N ILE A 60 0.13 5.03 13.70
CA ILE A 60 -0.83 4.33 12.85
C ILE A 60 -0.11 3.36 11.91
N LYS A 61 -0.49 2.08 11.98
CA LYS A 61 -0.06 1.05 11.01
C LYS A 61 -1.28 0.56 10.24
N GLN A 62 -1.34 0.87 8.96
CA GLN A 62 -2.39 0.42 8.05
C GLN A 62 -1.81 -0.44 6.94
N LEU A 63 -2.18 -1.71 6.94
CA LEU A 63 -1.96 -2.59 5.80
C LEU A 63 -3.24 -2.65 4.98
N TYR A 64 -3.18 -2.42 3.69
CA TYR A 64 -4.28 -2.66 2.78
C TYR A 64 -3.83 -3.54 1.62
N TYR A 65 -4.70 -4.44 1.20
CA TYR A 65 -4.46 -5.25 0.02
C TYR A 65 -5.76 -5.40 -0.75
N ARG A 66 -5.64 -5.40 -2.07
CA ARG A 66 -6.72 -5.50 -3.02
C ARG A 66 -6.37 -6.57 -4.02
N SER A 67 -7.26 -7.51 -4.24
CA SER A 67 -7.22 -8.40 -5.39
C SER A 67 -8.45 -8.12 -6.24
N GLN A 68 -8.24 -7.99 -7.54
CA GLN A 68 -9.28 -7.79 -8.52
C GLN A 68 -9.14 -8.87 -9.58
N ARG A 69 -10.17 -9.67 -9.75
CA ARG A 69 -10.24 -10.69 -10.80
C ARG A 69 -11.15 -10.19 -11.91
N TRP A 70 -10.76 -10.41 -13.16
CA TRP A 70 -11.61 -10.05 -14.30
C TRP A 70 -12.92 -10.83 -14.23
N GLY A 71 -14.04 -10.11 -14.20
CA GLY A 71 -15.39 -10.70 -14.20
C GLY A 71 -15.96 -11.15 -12.84
N THR A 72 -15.18 -11.20 -11.75
CA THR A 72 -15.67 -11.67 -10.43
C THR A 72 -15.89 -10.54 -9.42
N GLY A 73 -15.20 -9.41 -9.57
CA GLY A 73 -15.26 -8.29 -8.63
C GLY A 73 -13.88 -7.97 -8.03
N SER A 74 -13.85 -7.04 -7.08
CA SER A 74 -12.62 -6.62 -6.40
C SER A 74 -12.75 -6.75 -4.88
N CYS A 75 -11.90 -7.59 -4.30
CA CYS A 75 -11.78 -7.77 -2.86
C CYS A 75 -10.74 -6.80 -2.35
N GLN A 76 -11.12 -5.85 -1.50
CA GLN A 76 -10.16 -5.04 -0.77
C GLN A 76 -10.26 -5.35 0.72
N TRP A 77 -9.11 -5.30 1.36
CA TRP A 77 -8.88 -5.57 2.75
C TRP A 77 -8.03 -4.46 3.33
N ARG A 78 -8.35 -4.04 4.55
CA ARG A 78 -7.58 -3.03 5.26
C ARG A 78 -7.48 -3.44 6.72
N ASN A 79 -6.30 -3.30 7.29
CA ASN A 79 -6.09 -3.42 8.71
C ASN A 79 -6.45 -2.09 9.38
N ALA A 80 -7.43 -2.13 10.27
CA ALA A 80 -7.81 -1.03 11.13
C ALA A 80 -7.44 -1.43 12.58
N GLY A 81 -6.19 -1.20 12.96
CA GLY A 81 -5.65 -1.55 14.28
C GLY A 81 -5.10 -2.98 14.34
N ALA A 82 -5.69 -3.83 15.19
CA ALA A 82 -5.32 -5.24 15.35
C ALA A 82 -6.17 -6.21 14.49
N ALA A 83 -7.17 -5.69 13.77
CA ALA A 83 -8.13 -6.49 13.02
C ALA A 83 -8.12 -6.15 11.52
N VAL A 84 -8.01 -7.19 10.68
CA VAL A 84 -8.14 -7.09 9.23
C VAL A 84 -9.63 -7.05 8.88
N LYS A 85 -10.09 -5.92 8.35
CA LYS A 85 -11.46 -5.72 7.87
C LYS A 85 -11.52 -5.84 6.35
N ARG A 86 -12.52 -6.55 5.83
CA ARG A 86 -12.88 -6.53 4.40
C ARG A 86 -13.59 -5.22 4.08
N TYR A 87 -13.10 -4.53 3.06
CA TYR A 87 -13.69 -3.33 2.48
C TYR A 87 -13.81 -3.57 0.96
N GLY A 88 -14.87 -4.24 0.51
CA GLY A 88 -15.10 -4.51 -0.91
C GLY A 88 -15.95 -5.75 -1.15
N GLY A 89 -16.83 -5.70 -2.17
CA GLY A 89 -17.80 -6.74 -2.50
C GLY A 89 -17.24 -7.89 -3.36
N ALA A 90 -18.07 -8.94 -3.50
CA ALA A 90 -17.89 -10.19 -4.25
C ALA A 90 -16.44 -10.64 -4.50
N CYS A 91 -15.94 -11.41 -3.52
CA CYS A 91 -15.09 -12.56 -3.74
C CYS A 91 -16.04 -13.78 -3.76
#